data_AF-A0A6B2X366-F1
#
_entry.id   AF-A0A6B2X366-F1
#
_cell.length_a   1.000
_cell.length_b   1.000
_cell.length_c   1.000
_cell.angle_alpha   90.00
_cell.angle_beta   90.00
_cell.angle_gamma   90.00
#
_symmetry.space_group_name_H-M   'P 1'
#
loop_
_entity.id
_entity.type
_entity.pdbx_description
1 polymer ?
#
loop_
_entity_poly.entity_id
_entity_poly.type
_entity_poly.pdbx_seq_one_letter_code
_entity_poly.pdbx_strand_id
1 'polypeptide(L)'
;MVSKNRSTTELNRYDTVTVDGRPALKPKIVAGRILSLYHPLPWVGTELYAPSCPTGLKAVPGTTMTCTGTRHNGRTVEIPVTVVDATDTHITWKFER
;
A
#
# COMPACT_ATOMS: atom_id res chain seq x y z
N MET A 1 9.61 -17.55 8.11
CA MET A 1 8.86 -16.87 7.03
C MET A 1 9.33 -15.43 6.98
N VAL A 2 9.89 -14.97 5.86
CA VAL A 2 10.28 -13.57 5.70
C VAL A 2 9.01 -12.77 5.41
N SER A 3 8.60 -11.89 6.33
CA SER A 3 7.47 -10.98 6.16
C SER A 3 7.75 -10.06 4.95
N LYS A 4 7.03 -10.25 3.83
CA LYS A 4 7.17 -9.36 2.68
C LYS A 4 6.37 -8.08 2.93
N ASN A 5 7.03 -7.03 3.40
CA ASN A 5 6.44 -5.69 3.56
C ASN A 5 6.70 -4.77 2.35
N ARG A 6 7.37 -5.28 1.31
CA ARG A 6 7.68 -4.59 0.07
C ARG A 6 6.88 -5.20 -1.07
N SER A 7 6.35 -4.35 -1.94
CA SER A 7 5.62 -4.72 -3.15
C SER A 7 6.17 -3.93 -4.33
N THR A 8 6.41 -4.62 -5.45
CA THR A 8 6.62 -3.99 -6.76
C THR A 8 5.35 -4.17 -7.55
N THR A 9 4.85 -3.09 -8.16
CA THR A 9 3.61 -3.10 -8.93
C THR A 9 3.84 -2.39 -10.26
N GLU A 10 3.33 -2.97 -11.33
CA GLU A 10 3.39 -2.36 -12.65
C GLU A 10 2.41 -1.18 -12.72
N LEU A 11 2.86 -0.09 -13.34
CA LEU A 11 2.08 1.10 -13.61
C LEU A 11 1.39 0.93 -14.96
N ASN A 12 0.28 0.17 -14.97
CA ASN A 12 -0.55 -0.01 -16.15
C ASN A 12 -1.84 0.84 -16.10
N ARG A 13 -2.56 0.95 -17.23
CA ARG A 13 -3.80 1.75 -17.33
C ARG A 13 -4.94 1.31 -16.39
N TYR A 14 -4.92 0.06 -15.93
CA TYR A 14 -5.95 -0.50 -15.03
C TYR A 14 -5.67 -0.16 -13.57
N ASP A 15 -4.40 0.00 -13.21
CA ASP A 15 -3.93 0.14 -11.84
C ASP A 15 -3.43 1.56 -11.52
N THR A 16 -3.29 2.43 -12.51
CA THR A 16 -2.78 3.80 -12.34
C THR A 16 -3.83 4.89 -12.46
N VAL A 17 -3.60 5.97 -11.73
CA VAL A 17 -4.28 7.27 -11.80
C VAL A 17 -3.22 8.36 -11.87
N THR A 18 -3.64 9.57 -12.21
CA THR A 18 -2.76 10.74 -12.16
C THR A 18 -3.04 11.51 -10.88
N VAL A 19 -2.01 11.81 -10.09
CA VAL A 19 -2.06 12.66 -8.91
C VAL A 19 -1.05 13.77 -9.09
N ASP A 20 -1.50 15.03 -9.06
CA ASP A 20 -0.68 16.22 -9.32
C ASP A 20 0.16 16.13 -10.60
N GLY A 21 -0.45 15.66 -11.69
CA GLY A 21 0.21 15.51 -12.99
C GLY A 21 1.23 14.37 -13.09
N ARG A 22 1.37 13.53 -12.06
CA ARG A 22 2.28 12.37 -12.06
C ARG A 22 1.53 11.05 -11.98
N PRO A 23 2.06 9.97 -12.59
CA PRO A 23 1.49 8.64 -12.43
C PRO A 23 1.51 8.21 -10.96
N ALA A 24 0.44 7.58 -10.53
CA ALA A 24 0.22 7.14 -9.16
C ALA A 24 -0.53 5.81 -9.18
N LEU A 25 -0.19 4.92 -8.25
CA LEU A 25 -0.92 3.67 -8.08
C LEU A 25 -2.28 3.95 -7.43
N LYS A 26 -3.35 3.35 -7.95
CA LYS A 26 -4.71 3.53 -7.45
C LYS A 26 -4.80 3.15 -5.96
N PRO A 27 -5.52 3.93 -5.13
CA PRO A 27 -5.64 3.66 -3.70
C PRO A 27 -6.17 2.24 -3.41
N LYS A 28 -7.15 1.77 -4.19
CA LYS A 28 -7.71 0.41 -4.06
C LYS A 28 -6.68 -0.71 -4.30
N ILE A 29 -5.68 -0.46 -5.14
CA ILE A 29 -4.63 -1.44 -5.44
C ILE A 29 -3.64 -1.49 -4.27
N VAL A 30 -3.26 -0.34 -3.73
CA VAL A 30 -2.44 -0.25 -2.51
C VAL A 30 -3.14 -0.96 -1.35
N ALA A 31 -4.42 -0.65 -1.11
CA ALA A 31 -5.26 -1.29 -0.10
C ALA A 31 -5.35 -2.82 -0.27
N GLY A 32 -5.65 -3.30 -1.49
CA GLY A 32 -5.72 -4.73 -1.77
C GLY A 32 -4.38 -5.44 -1.54
N ARG A 33 -3.26 -4.81 -1.90
CA ARG A 33 -1.91 -5.36 -1.66
C ARG A 33 -1.57 -5.37 -0.17
N ILE A 34 -1.96 -4.34 0.58
CA ILE A 34 -1.85 -4.33 2.05
C ILE A 34 -2.62 -5.52 2.62
N LEU A 35 -3.87 -5.77 2.21
CA LEU A 35 -4.61 -6.96 2.65
C LEU A 35 -3.85 -8.26 2.37
N SER A 36 -3.33 -8.44 1.16
CA SER A 36 -2.62 -9.67 0.78
C SER A 36 -1.29 -9.85 1.51
N LEU A 37 -0.56 -8.78 1.80
CA LEU A 37 0.77 -8.85 2.42
C LEU A 37 0.72 -8.82 3.96
N TYR A 38 -0.32 -8.22 4.53
CA TYR A 38 -0.58 -8.20 5.98
C TYR A 38 -1.14 -9.54 6.48
N HIS A 39 -1.78 -10.35 5.61
CA HIS A 39 -2.36 -11.66 5.94
C HIS A 39 -1.45 -12.87 5.68
N PRO A 40 -0.27 -12.98 6.33
CA PRO A 40 0.04 -14.26 6.97
C PRO A 40 1.04 -14.11 8.12
N LEU A 41 0.60 -13.72 9.32
CA LEU A 41 1.47 -13.74 10.49
C LEU A 41 0.73 -14.26 11.75
N PRO A 42 1.06 -15.47 12.25
CA PRO A 42 0.33 -16.14 13.35
C PRO A 42 0.39 -15.40 14.70
N TRP A 43 1.28 -14.43 14.84
CA TRP A 43 1.45 -13.58 16.02
C TRP A 43 0.70 -12.25 15.92
N VAL A 44 0.18 -11.89 14.74
CA VAL A 44 -0.69 -10.72 14.58
C VAL A 44 -2.11 -11.10 14.96
N GLY A 45 -2.58 -12.33 14.70
CA GLY A 45 -3.87 -12.84 15.19
C GLY A 45 -5.10 -11.96 14.90
N THR A 46 -4.94 -10.95 14.04
CA THR A 46 -5.94 -9.90 13.83
C THR A 46 -6.04 -9.66 12.34
N GLU A 47 -7.18 -10.05 11.77
CA GLU A 47 -7.54 -9.68 10.41
C GLU A 47 -7.58 -8.14 10.30
N LEU A 48 -7.01 -7.64 9.20
CA LEU A 48 -7.16 -6.24 8.81
C LEU A 48 -8.33 -6.16 7.82
N TYR A 49 -9.34 -5.39 8.17
CA TYR A 49 -10.50 -5.17 7.33
C TYR A 49 -10.39 -3.85 6.59
N ALA A 50 -10.75 -3.91 5.31
CA ALA A 50 -11.01 -2.76 4.45
C ALA A 50 -9.99 -1.61 4.61
N PRO A 51 -8.68 -1.85 4.38
CA PRO A 51 -7.74 -0.75 4.35
C PRO A 51 -8.18 0.27 3.31
N SER A 52 -8.13 1.53 3.70
CA SER A 52 -8.46 2.67 2.86
C SER A 52 -7.24 3.56 2.75
N CYS A 53 -6.91 3.93 1.52
CA CYS A 53 -5.83 4.86 1.23
C CYS A 53 -6.48 6.15 0.70
N PRO A 54 -6.17 7.33 1.28
CA PRO A 54 -6.88 8.58 0.97
C PRO A 54 -6.69 9.03 -0.48
N THR A 55 -5.53 8.73 -1.08
CA THR A 55 -5.15 9.15 -2.42
C THR A 55 -4.45 8.04 -3.18
N GLY A 56 -4.14 8.26 -4.47
CA GLY A 56 -3.19 7.39 -5.16
C GLY A 56 -1.78 7.52 -4.58
N LEU A 57 -1.03 6.42 -4.58
CA LEU A 57 0.38 6.41 -4.21
C LEU A 57 1.20 6.93 -5.39
N LYS A 58 1.59 8.21 -5.33
CA LYS A 58 2.37 8.86 -6.38
C LYS A 58 3.68 8.10 -6.60
N ALA A 59 3.98 7.75 -7.86
CA ALA A 59 5.18 7.01 -8.25
C ALA A 59 6.43 7.90 -8.23
N VAL A 60 6.76 8.42 -7.05
CA VAL A 60 7.92 9.27 -6.80
C VAL A 60 8.65 8.72 -5.59
N PRO A 61 9.92 8.32 -5.72
CA PRO A 61 10.69 7.79 -4.59
C PRO A 61 10.71 8.75 -3.40
N GLY A 62 10.59 8.21 -2.19
CA GLY A 62 10.50 8.99 -0.96
C GLY A 62 9.08 9.49 -0.63
N THR A 63 8.12 9.40 -1.56
CA THR A 63 6.72 9.71 -1.26
C THR A 63 6.21 8.78 -0.18
N THR A 64 5.63 9.36 0.86
CA THR A 64 4.96 8.61 1.92
C THR A 64 3.50 8.97 1.96
N MET A 65 2.65 7.97 2.18
CA MET A 65 1.24 8.16 2.45
C MET A 65 0.81 7.26 3.60
N THR A 66 -0.20 7.68 4.35
CA THR A 66 -0.77 6.87 5.42
C THR A 66 -2.07 6.27 4.94
N CYS A 67 -2.11 4.95 4.81
CA CYS A 67 -3.37 4.23 4.68
C CYS A 67 -3.90 3.89 6.07
N THR A 68 -5.21 3.78 6.22
CA THR A 68 -5.83 3.32 7.47
C THR A 68 -6.45 1.95 7.24
N GLY A 69 -6.54 1.14 8.28
CA GLY A 69 -7.31 -0.11 8.24
C GLY A 69 -7.93 -0.40 9.59
N THR A 70 -8.91 -1.28 9.63
CA THR A 70 -9.60 -1.63 10.88
C THR A 70 -9.19 -3.02 11.30
N ARG A 71 -8.72 -3.18 12.54
CA ARG A 71 -8.44 -4.49 13.12
C ARG A 71 -9.73 -5.16 13.59
N HIS A 72 -9.74 -6.49 13.71
CA HIS A 72 -10.86 -7.25 14.29
C HIS A 72 -11.38 -6.74 15.65
N ASN A 73 -10.52 -6.14 16.47
CA ASN A 73 -10.92 -5.51 17.73
C ASN A 73 -11.58 -4.12 17.58
N GLY A 74 -11.93 -3.72 16.36
CA GLY A 74 -12.52 -2.42 16.04
C GLY A 74 -11.55 -1.25 16.07
N ARG A 75 -10.26 -1.47 16.39
CA ARG A 75 -9.26 -0.38 16.41
C ARG A 75 -8.79 -0.04 15.01
N THR A 76 -8.77 1.25 14.70
CA THR A 76 -8.08 1.76 13.53
C THR A 76 -6.57 1.62 13.70
N VAL A 77 -5.90 1.17 12.65
CA VAL A 77 -4.44 1.16 12.55
C VAL A 77 -4.04 2.04 11.37
N GLU A 78 -2.98 2.81 11.58
CA GLU A 78 -2.33 3.58 10.55
C GLU A 78 -1.21 2.75 9.94
N ILE A 79 -1.16 2.72 8.61
CA ILE A 79 -0.24 1.92 7.81
C ILE A 79 0.53 2.90 6.92
N PRO A 80 1.70 3.37 7.38
CA PRO A 80 2.55 4.22 6.58
C PRO A 80 3.11 3.43 5.41
N VAL A 81 2.89 3.94 4.20
CA VAL A 81 3.34 3.39 2.93
C VAL A 81 4.35 4.35 2.32
N THR A 82 5.55 3.87 2.02
CA THR A 82 6.63 4.67 1.42
C THR A 82 7.06 4.06 0.09
N VAL A 83 7.15 4.90 -0.94
CA VAL A 83 7.75 4.54 -2.23
C VAL A 83 9.26 4.52 -2.07
N VAL A 84 9.87 3.37 -2.39
CA VAL A 84 11.33 3.19 -2.33
C VAL A 84 11.97 3.38 -3.70
N ASP A 85 11.25 3.04 -4.76
CA ASP A 85 11.71 3.17 -6.13
C ASP A 85 10.51 3.37 -7.06
N ALA A 86 10.71 4.10 -8.15
CA ALA A 86 9.69 4.30 -9.16
C ALA A 86 10.32 4.61 -10.51
N THR A 87 9.77 3.99 -11.53
CA THR A 87 10.05 4.22 -12.95
C THR A 87 8.75 4.57 -13.65
N ASP A 88 8.81 4.82 -14.97
CA ASP A 88 7.62 5.13 -15.76
C ASP A 88 6.64 3.95 -15.87
N THR A 89 7.10 2.74 -15.61
CA THR A 89 6.33 1.50 -15.77
C THR A 89 6.19 0.69 -14.48
N HIS A 90 6.93 1.02 -13.43
CA HIS A 90 6.93 0.26 -12.19
C HIS A 90 7.01 1.18 -10.98
N ILE A 91 6.37 0.77 -9.89
CA ILE A 91 6.51 1.40 -8.58
C ILE A 91 6.84 0.33 -7.56
N THR A 92 7.91 0.54 -6.82
CA THR A 92 8.26 -0.28 -5.65
C THR A 92 8.00 0.52 -4.40
N TRP A 93 7.22 -0.05 -3.51
CA TRP A 93 6.82 0.58 -2.27
C TRP A 93 6.88 -0.45 -1.14
N LYS A 94 6.94 0.07 0.09
CA LYS A 94 6.89 -0.72 1.29
C LYS A 94 5.90 -0.12 2.27
N PHE A 95 5.43 -0.92 3.20
CA PHE A 95 4.75 -0.43 4.39
C PHE A 95 5.57 -0.77 5.64
N GLU A 96 5.58 0.14 6.59
CA GLU A 96 6.21 -0.09 7.90
C GLU A 96 5.18 -0.67 8.87
N ARG A 97 5.66 -1.27 9.96
CA ARG A 97 4.86 -1.88 11.02
C ARG A 97 4.78 -0.99 12.25
#